data_AF-A0A7K2WMR6-F1
#
_entry.id   AF-A0A7K2WMR6-F1
#
_cell.length_a   1.000
_cell.length_b   1.000
_cell.length_c   1.000
_cell.angle_alpha   90.00
_cell.angle_beta   90.00
_cell.angle_gamma   90.00
#
_symmetry.space_group_name_H-M   'P 1'
#
loop_
_entity.id
_entity.type
_entity.pdbx_description
1 polymer ?
#
loop_
_entity_poly.entity_id
_entity_poly.type
_entity_poly.pdbx_seq_one_letter_code
_entity_poly.pdbx_strand_id
1 'polypeptide(L)'
;RREGPGGGPVRPDDGYGTNWARERAYPDGAYHHVRHRAHHPVDHPMGRPSVSPSRAREREERWITLLWLLLGLAAGLFWSPLARVVPLGQDPLTGRELFDALPPLTLAGGVLLIVVQCAAASLVRPRPVLLGTGLLISFASLHAAPPLLGVRPERASGPWHGPVVEVLVEVGGGRFGRDDVLRALPVALQLLCLGLAAVTLWAVRADGRVTAGVLWVLVITGWAAQRPFAAAPVPVFVGLVGVAGAALAVRLAPLVRRYRGGSG
;
A
#
# COMPACT_ATOMS: atom_id res chain seq x y z
N ARG A 1 -43.82 44.89 -29.51
CA ARG A 1 -42.43 44.68 -29.97
C ARG A 1 -41.84 43.63 -29.04
N ARG A 2 -41.60 42.40 -29.53
CA ARG A 2 -41.19 41.23 -28.73
C ARG A 2 -39.68 41.29 -28.45
N GLU A 3 -39.28 41.23 -27.19
CA GLU A 3 -37.89 40.98 -26.78
C GLU A 3 -37.63 39.47 -26.80
N GLY A 4 -36.67 39.04 -27.63
CA GLY A 4 -36.27 37.64 -27.73
C GLY A 4 -35.30 37.23 -26.61
N PRO A 5 -35.32 35.97 -26.18
CA PRO A 5 -34.38 35.47 -25.17
C PRO A 5 -32.97 35.44 -25.76
N GLY A 6 -32.04 36.15 -25.12
CA GLY A 6 -30.65 36.19 -25.50
C GLY A 6 -30.04 34.78 -25.47
N GLY A 7 -29.74 34.25 -26.65
CA GLY A 7 -28.91 33.07 -26.81
C GLY A 7 -27.52 33.34 -26.23
N GLY A 8 -27.27 32.82 -25.03
CA GLY A 8 -25.93 32.74 -24.49
C GLY A 8 -25.05 31.94 -25.46
N PRO A 9 -23.76 32.27 -25.58
CA PRO A 9 -22.88 31.57 -26.50
C PRO A 9 -22.86 30.08 -26.16
N VAL A 10 -23.24 29.25 -27.14
CA VAL A 10 -23.06 27.80 -27.11
C VAL A 10 -21.57 27.55 -26.92
N ARG A 11 -21.20 27.00 -25.75
CA ARG A 11 -19.81 26.63 -25.47
C ARG A 11 -19.42 25.46 -26.37
N PRO A 12 -18.23 25.48 -26.98
CA PRO A 12 -17.75 24.34 -27.75
C PRO A 12 -17.64 23.13 -26.83
N ASP A 13 -18.25 22.03 -27.27
CA ASP A 13 -18.12 20.72 -26.62
C ASP A 13 -16.69 20.23 -26.86
N ASP A 14 -15.85 20.38 -25.86
CA ASP A 14 -14.44 20.00 -25.91
C ASP A 14 -14.22 18.50 -25.63
N GLY A 15 -15.29 17.70 -25.62
CA GLY A 15 -15.27 16.25 -25.41
C GLY A 15 -15.00 15.84 -23.97
N TYR A 16 -14.81 16.79 -23.05
CA TYR A 16 -14.66 16.51 -21.63
C TYR A 16 -16.02 16.60 -20.93
N GLY A 17 -16.65 15.43 -20.73
CA GLY A 17 -18.00 15.31 -20.15
C GLY A 17 -18.16 15.80 -18.71
N THR A 18 -17.09 16.19 -18.02
CA THR A 18 -17.13 16.72 -16.65
C THR A 18 -16.03 17.76 -16.39
N ASN A 19 -16.32 18.76 -15.54
CA ASN A 19 -15.40 19.86 -15.25
C ASN A 19 -14.07 19.39 -14.63
N TRP A 20 -14.08 18.33 -13.82
CA TRP A 20 -12.86 17.82 -13.17
C TRP A 20 -11.89 17.18 -14.17
N ALA A 21 -12.39 16.53 -15.23
CA ALA A 21 -11.57 15.93 -16.27
C ALA A 21 -10.85 17.02 -17.09
N ARG A 22 -11.55 18.13 -17.36
CA ARG A 22 -11.01 19.31 -18.04
C ARG A 22 -9.90 19.98 -17.21
N GLU A 23 -10.12 20.14 -15.91
CA GLU A 23 -9.18 20.80 -14.99
C GLU A 23 -7.89 19.98 -14.79
N ARG A 24 -7.97 18.64 -14.93
CA ARG A 24 -6.79 17.77 -14.95
C ARG A 24 -6.06 17.72 -16.29
N ALA A 25 -6.79 17.82 -17.40
CA ALA A 25 -6.19 17.83 -18.74
C ALA A 25 -5.42 19.14 -19.01
N TYR A 26 -5.89 20.24 -18.41
CA TYR A 26 -5.27 21.56 -18.51
C TYR A 26 -5.02 22.15 -17.11
N PRO A 27 -4.02 21.64 -16.37
CA PRO A 27 -3.74 22.11 -15.01
C PRO A 27 -3.23 23.57 -14.97
N ASP A 28 -2.76 24.10 -16.11
CA ASP A 28 -2.42 25.50 -16.30
C ASP A 28 -3.49 26.19 -17.16
N GLY A 29 -4.28 27.05 -16.54
CA GLY A 29 -5.37 27.81 -17.17
C GLY A 29 -4.91 28.68 -18.35
N ALA A 30 -4.82 28.05 -19.53
CA ALA A 30 -4.48 28.67 -20.80
C ALA A 30 -5.69 29.30 -21.52
N TYR A 31 -6.89 29.25 -20.92
CA TYR A 31 -8.07 29.95 -21.45
C TYR A 31 -8.46 31.13 -20.56
N HIS A 32 -7.64 32.19 -20.60
CA HIS A 32 -8.22 33.53 -20.49
C HIS A 32 -8.94 33.79 -21.81
N HIS A 33 -10.28 33.80 -21.79
CA HIS A 33 -11.07 34.33 -22.87
C HIS A 33 -10.71 35.81 -23.07
N VAL A 34 -9.86 36.09 -24.05
CA VAL A 34 -9.63 37.44 -24.57
C VAL A 34 -10.93 37.87 -25.25
N ARG A 35 -11.78 38.59 -24.50
CA ARG A 35 -12.82 39.43 -25.11
C ARG A 35 -12.10 40.54 -25.85
N HIS A 36 -12.00 40.42 -27.17
CA HIS A 36 -11.70 41.56 -28.02
C HIS A 36 -12.82 42.61 -27.85
N ARG A 37 -12.54 43.64 -27.06
CA ARG A 37 -13.22 44.94 -27.19
C ARG A 37 -12.14 46.01 -27.08
N ALA A 38 -11.97 46.73 -28.17
CA ALA A 38 -10.95 47.75 -28.36
C ALA A 38 -11.06 48.84 -27.28
N HIS A 39 -10.25 48.72 -26.24
CA HIS A 39 -9.79 49.81 -25.39
C HIS A 39 -8.39 49.42 -24.93
N HIS A 40 -7.42 50.31 -25.13
CA HIS A 40 -6.03 50.11 -24.72
C HIS A 40 -5.94 49.64 -23.26
N PRO A 41 -5.50 48.39 -23.01
CA PRO A 41 -5.17 47.98 -21.66
C PRO A 41 -3.76 48.49 -21.38
N VAL A 42 -3.64 49.32 -20.36
CA VAL A 42 -2.37 49.47 -19.66
C VAL A 42 -2.06 48.10 -19.07
N ASP A 43 -1.06 47.43 -19.63
CA ASP A 43 -0.52 46.17 -19.10
C ASP A 43 0.05 46.44 -17.70
N HIS A 44 -0.80 46.37 -16.68
CA HIS A 44 -0.33 46.03 -15.36
C HIS A 44 -0.01 44.54 -15.40
N PRO A 45 1.26 44.12 -15.28
CA PRO A 45 1.56 42.74 -14.97
C PRO A 45 0.95 42.47 -13.59
N MET A 46 -0.31 42.04 -13.56
CA MET A 46 -0.85 41.33 -12.41
C MET A 46 -0.05 40.04 -12.35
N GLY A 47 1.07 40.12 -11.62
CA GLY A 47 1.90 38.99 -11.29
C GLY A 47 1.00 37.95 -10.66
N ARG A 48 0.62 36.95 -11.45
CA ARG A 48 0.13 35.69 -10.90
C ARG A 48 1.15 35.31 -9.84
N PRO A 49 0.72 35.04 -8.58
CA PRO A 49 1.66 34.57 -7.58
C PRO A 49 2.28 33.31 -8.16
N SER A 50 3.51 33.45 -8.68
CA SER A 50 4.33 32.34 -9.08
C SER A 50 4.57 31.61 -7.78
N VAL A 51 3.80 30.55 -7.54
CA VAL A 51 4.09 29.63 -6.44
C VAL A 51 5.44 29.06 -6.81
N SER A 52 6.49 29.66 -6.25
CA SER A 52 7.86 29.30 -6.58
C SER A 52 7.98 27.79 -6.40
N PRO A 53 8.45 27.05 -7.41
CA PRO A 53 8.58 25.60 -7.33
C PRO A 53 9.43 25.16 -6.13
N SER A 54 10.29 26.05 -5.60
CA SER A 54 11.00 25.85 -4.34
C SER A 54 10.08 25.72 -3.12
N ARG A 55 9.08 26.58 -2.96
CA ARG A 55 8.16 26.56 -1.81
C ARG A 55 7.24 25.33 -1.81
N ALA A 56 6.83 24.88 -3.00
CA ALA A 56 6.02 23.67 -3.14
C ALA A 56 6.81 22.42 -2.74
N ARG A 57 8.09 22.34 -3.16
CA ARG A 57 9.00 21.24 -2.81
C ARG A 57 9.35 21.22 -1.32
N GLU A 58 9.66 22.37 -0.72
CA GLU A 58 9.92 22.47 0.73
C GLU A 58 8.70 22.02 1.55
N ARG A 59 7.49 22.37 1.12
CA ARG A 59 6.26 21.92 1.78
C ARG A 59 6.10 20.40 1.68
N GLU A 60 6.36 19.81 0.51
CA GLU A 60 6.30 18.35 0.32
C GLU A 60 7.34 17.62 1.18
N GLU A 61 8.56 18.12 1.25
CA GLU A 61 9.62 17.55 2.11
C GLU A 61 9.22 17.59 3.59
N ARG A 62 8.64 18.70 4.08
CA ARG A 62 8.12 18.79 5.44
C ARG A 62 7.00 17.77 5.71
N TRP A 63 6.09 17.58 4.76
CA TRP A 63 5.04 16.56 4.87
C TRP A 63 5.62 15.15 4.93
N ILE A 64 6.64 14.85 4.13
CA ILE A 64 7.31 13.55 4.15
C ILE A 64 7.98 13.31 5.51
N THR A 65 8.70 14.30 6.05
CA THR A 65 9.30 14.21 7.39
C THR A 65 8.23 13.99 8.46
N LEU A 66 7.12 14.73 8.39
CA LEU A 66 6.01 14.57 9.33
C LEU A 66 5.37 13.17 9.24
N LEU A 67 5.19 12.63 8.03
CA LEU A 67 4.67 11.26 7.86
C LEU A 67 5.63 10.20 8.43
N TRP A 68 6.93 10.38 8.29
CA TRP A 68 7.92 9.51 8.93
C TRP A 68 7.86 9.57 10.45
N LEU A 69 7.74 10.76 11.02
CA LEU A 69 7.59 10.94 12.46
C LEU A 69 6.29 10.32 12.97
N LEU A 70 5.18 10.53 12.26
CA LEU A 70 3.90 9.92 12.59
C LEU A 70 3.93 8.40 12.45
N LEU A 71 4.64 7.86 11.46
CA LEU A 71 4.82 6.42 11.30
C LEU A 71 5.60 5.82 12.46
N GLY A 72 6.71 6.45 12.85
CA GLY A 72 7.49 6.05 14.01
C GLY A 72 6.68 6.16 15.32
N LEU A 73 5.88 7.23 15.47
CA LEU A 73 5.00 7.42 16.60
C LEU A 73 3.90 6.35 16.65
N ALA A 74 3.26 6.02 15.52
CA ALA A 74 2.26 4.97 15.43
C ALA A 74 2.83 3.62 15.84
N ALA A 75 4.04 3.29 15.36
CA ALA A 75 4.77 2.10 15.78
C ALA A 75 5.14 2.15 17.28
N GLY A 76 5.57 3.28 17.80
CA GLY A 76 5.83 3.43 19.23
C GLY A 76 4.57 3.18 20.07
N LEU A 77 3.46 3.82 19.71
CA LEU A 77 2.17 3.72 20.40
C LEU A 77 1.56 2.32 20.33
N PHE A 78 1.77 1.59 19.24
CA PHE A 78 1.24 0.24 19.09
C PHE A 78 2.08 -0.79 19.89
N TRP A 79 3.41 -0.75 19.79
CA TRP A 79 4.26 -1.78 20.42
C TRP A 79 4.58 -1.50 21.89
N SER A 80 4.70 -0.23 22.30
CA SER A 80 5.06 0.15 23.68
C SER A 80 4.10 -0.43 24.74
N PRO A 81 2.77 -0.29 24.62
CA PRO A 81 1.86 -0.88 25.60
C PRO A 81 1.85 -2.40 25.48
N LEU A 82 1.91 -2.97 24.28
CA LEU A 82 1.91 -4.43 24.08
C LEU A 82 3.11 -5.10 24.76
N ALA A 83 4.28 -4.50 24.70
CA ALA A 83 5.48 -5.01 25.36
C ALA A 83 5.38 -5.03 26.90
N ARG A 84 4.41 -4.30 27.47
CA ARG A 84 4.17 -4.18 28.91
C ARG A 84 2.98 -5.01 29.40
N VAL A 85 2.17 -5.55 28.49
CA VAL A 85 1.03 -6.40 28.86
C VAL A 85 1.57 -7.77 29.29
N VAL A 86 1.22 -8.19 30.51
CA VAL A 86 1.47 -9.55 31.00
C VAL A 86 0.57 -10.50 30.19
N PRO A 87 1.07 -11.66 29.73
CA PRO A 87 0.28 -12.58 28.93
C PRO A 87 -1.06 -12.89 29.60
N LEU A 88 -2.15 -12.45 28.97
CA LEU A 88 -3.50 -12.84 29.36
C LEU A 88 -3.59 -14.37 29.14
N GLY A 89 -4.21 -15.08 30.07
CA GLY A 89 -4.27 -16.55 30.08
C GLY A 89 -4.83 -17.16 28.79
N GLN A 90 -4.72 -18.49 28.67
CA GLN A 90 -5.01 -19.29 27.46
C GLN A 90 -6.49 -19.29 27.00
N ASP A 91 -7.37 -18.50 27.60
CA ASP A 91 -8.79 -18.56 27.29
C ASP A 91 -9.08 -17.87 25.95
N PRO A 92 -9.88 -18.50 25.06
CA PRO A 92 -10.21 -17.93 23.76
C PRO A 92 -11.09 -16.69 23.94
N LEU A 93 -10.46 -15.51 23.88
CA LEU A 93 -11.14 -14.23 23.88
C LEU A 93 -12.02 -14.09 22.64
N THR A 94 -13.28 -13.73 22.84
CA THR A 94 -14.16 -13.34 21.74
C THR A 94 -13.66 -12.04 21.10
N GLY A 95 -14.00 -11.78 19.84
CA GLY A 95 -13.51 -10.59 19.12
C GLY A 95 -13.82 -9.26 19.81
N ARG A 96 -14.89 -9.21 20.62
CA ARG A 96 -15.26 -8.03 21.42
C ARG A 96 -14.38 -7.90 22.67
N GLU A 97 -14.17 -9.00 23.39
CA GLU A 97 -13.26 -9.03 24.55
C GLU A 97 -11.83 -8.71 24.16
N LEU A 98 -11.41 -9.04 22.92
CA LEU A 98 -10.12 -8.64 22.39
C LEU A 98 -9.96 -7.11 22.29
N PHE A 99 -11.00 -6.42 21.80
CA PHE A 99 -10.99 -4.95 21.72
C PHE A 99 -11.04 -4.31 23.11
N ASP A 100 -11.81 -4.88 24.03
CA ASP A 100 -11.89 -4.40 25.41
C ASP A 100 -10.59 -4.65 26.20
N ALA A 101 -9.85 -5.71 25.87
CA ALA A 101 -8.56 -6.04 26.47
C ALA A 101 -7.37 -5.25 25.88
N LEU A 102 -7.53 -4.65 24.70
CA LEU A 102 -6.47 -3.91 24.03
C LEU A 102 -6.26 -2.55 24.72
N PRO A 103 -5.01 -2.18 25.07
CA PRO A 103 -4.71 -0.85 25.58
C PRO A 103 -5.20 0.22 24.60
N PRO A 104 -5.87 1.29 25.05
CA PRO A 104 -6.38 2.35 24.17
C PRO A 104 -5.29 2.97 23.28
N LEU A 105 -4.05 3.00 23.78
CA LEU A 105 -2.88 3.47 23.03
C LEU A 105 -2.55 2.58 21.82
N THR A 106 -2.74 1.26 21.93
CA THR A 106 -2.55 0.34 20.81
C THR A 106 -3.57 0.61 19.71
N LEU A 107 -4.83 0.81 20.08
CA LEU A 107 -5.90 1.15 19.13
C LEU A 107 -5.61 2.49 18.44
N ALA A 108 -5.20 3.50 19.20
CA ALA A 108 -4.78 4.78 18.66
C ALA A 108 -3.60 4.64 17.68
N GLY A 109 -2.60 3.82 18.02
CA GLY A 109 -1.47 3.49 17.15
C GLY A 109 -1.91 2.82 15.84
N GLY A 110 -2.82 1.85 15.91
CA GLY A 110 -3.38 1.18 14.74
C GLY A 110 -4.16 2.14 13.82
N VAL A 111 -5.04 2.97 14.39
CA VAL A 111 -5.78 3.99 13.63
C VAL A 111 -4.82 5.00 13.00
N LEU A 112 -3.83 5.48 13.74
CA LEU A 112 -2.82 6.41 13.24
C LEU A 112 -2.05 5.80 12.06
N LEU A 113 -1.72 4.52 12.13
CA LEU A 113 -1.02 3.83 11.04
C LEU A 113 -1.86 3.78 9.76
N ILE A 114 -3.17 3.53 9.87
CA ILE A 114 -4.10 3.58 8.72
C ILE A 114 -4.11 4.99 8.11
N VAL A 115 -4.24 6.01 8.95
CA VAL A 115 -4.24 7.42 8.52
C VAL A 115 -2.94 7.78 7.81
N VAL A 116 -1.79 7.40 8.36
CA VAL A 116 -0.48 7.63 7.75
C VAL A 116 -0.37 6.92 6.40
N GLN A 117 -0.84 5.68 6.28
CA GLN A 117 -0.81 4.95 5.01
C GLN A 117 -1.71 5.60 3.94
N CYS A 118 -2.93 6.01 4.31
CA CYS A 118 -3.83 6.74 3.41
C CYS A 118 -3.25 8.09 2.98
N ALA A 119 -2.65 8.83 3.92
CA ALA A 119 -2.01 10.11 3.64
C ALA A 119 -0.78 9.93 2.71
N ALA A 120 0.05 8.92 2.97
CA ALA A 120 1.20 8.58 2.12
C ALA A 120 0.78 8.19 0.71
N ALA A 121 -0.32 7.44 0.56
CA ALA A 121 -0.89 7.07 -0.75
C ALA A 121 -1.49 8.28 -1.49
N SER A 122 -1.91 9.32 -0.76
CA SER A 122 -2.50 10.53 -1.32
C SER A 122 -1.46 11.56 -1.80
N LEU A 123 -0.19 11.42 -1.41
CA LEU A 123 0.90 12.29 -1.86
C LEU A 123 0.99 12.34 -3.38
N VAL A 124 1.18 13.54 -3.94
CA VAL A 124 1.32 13.76 -5.39
C VAL A 124 2.37 12.82 -6.00
N ARG A 125 3.48 12.62 -5.29
CA ARG A 125 4.52 11.65 -5.63
C ARG A 125 4.61 10.60 -4.52
N PRO A 126 3.90 9.47 -4.64
CA PRO A 126 3.96 8.42 -3.62
C PRO A 126 5.40 7.91 -3.49
N ARG A 127 5.94 7.95 -2.28
CA ARG A 127 7.29 7.44 -1.99
C ARG A 127 7.17 5.94 -1.70
N PRO A 128 7.73 5.05 -2.55
CA PRO A 128 7.54 3.61 -2.41
C PRO A 128 8.14 3.08 -1.10
N VAL A 129 9.22 3.69 -0.62
CA VAL A 129 9.84 3.33 0.66
C VAL A 129 8.89 3.58 1.83
N LEU A 130 8.25 4.75 1.91
CA LEU A 130 7.32 5.08 3.00
C LEU A 130 6.10 4.14 2.98
N LEU A 131 5.53 3.89 1.80
CA LEU A 131 4.40 2.97 1.63
C LEU A 131 4.77 1.52 1.97
N GLY A 132 5.96 1.09 1.55
CA GLY A 132 6.49 -0.23 1.86
C GLY A 132 6.76 -0.40 3.35
N THR A 133 7.38 0.59 4.01
CA THR A 133 7.60 0.56 5.45
C THR A 133 6.29 0.57 6.23
N GLY A 134 5.32 1.41 5.87
CA GLY A 134 4.00 1.41 6.49
C GLY A 134 3.27 0.08 6.33
N LEU A 135 3.40 -0.56 5.16
CA LEU A 135 2.86 -1.88 4.90
C LEU A 135 3.54 -2.98 5.73
N LEU A 136 4.87 -2.95 5.85
CA LEU A 136 5.63 -3.90 6.69
C LEU A 136 5.30 -3.73 8.16
N ILE A 137 5.16 -2.49 8.64
CA ILE A 137 4.74 -2.20 10.02
C ILE A 137 3.30 -2.69 10.23
N SER A 138 2.39 -2.48 9.28
CA SER A 138 1.01 -3.03 9.35
C SER A 138 1.04 -4.55 9.49
N PHE A 139 1.80 -5.22 8.62
CA PHE A 139 1.95 -6.67 8.62
C PHE A 139 2.51 -7.17 9.96
N ALA A 140 3.61 -6.55 10.43
CA ALA A 140 4.22 -6.88 11.71
C ALA A 140 3.24 -6.65 12.88
N SER A 141 2.45 -5.58 12.86
CA SER A 141 1.43 -5.29 13.89
C SER A 141 0.42 -6.43 13.98
N LEU A 142 -0.12 -6.83 12.82
CA LEU A 142 -1.17 -7.84 12.72
C LEU A 142 -0.68 -9.22 13.17
N HIS A 143 0.57 -9.58 12.85
CA HIS A 143 1.11 -10.88 13.21
C HIS A 143 1.75 -10.92 14.61
N ALA A 144 2.21 -9.79 15.15
CA ALA A 144 2.77 -9.71 16.49
C ALA A 144 1.69 -9.61 17.59
N ALA A 145 0.54 -9.01 17.29
CA ALA A 145 -0.50 -8.80 18.29
C ALA A 145 -1.06 -10.10 18.90
N PRO A 146 -1.48 -11.13 18.12
CA PRO A 146 -2.05 -12.34 18.71
C PRO A 146 -1.07 -13.09 19.65
N PRO A 147 0.20 -13.33 19.27
CA PRO A 147 1.18 -13.96 20.17
C PRO A 147 1.41 -13.18 21.46
N LEU A 148 1.45 -11.85 21.39
CA LEU A 148 1.63 -10.98 22.56
C LEU A 148 0.41 -10.98 23.49
N LEU A 149 -0.77 -11.30 22.95
CA LEU A 149 -2.01 -11.49 23.70
C LEU A 149 -2.19 -12.95 24.17
N GLY A 150 -1.19 -13.81 24.01
CA GLY A 150 -1.23 -15.22 24.43
C GLY A 150 -1.92 -16.16 23.45
N VAL A 151 -2.48 -15.64 22.35
CA VAL A 151 -3.12 -16.43 21.30
C VAL A 151 -2.04 -17.09 20.45
N ARG A 152 -1.95 -18.42 20.52
CA ARG A 152 -0.98 -19.17 19.71
C ARG A 152 -1.45 -19.23 18.25
N PRO A 153 -0.55 -18.99 17.28
CA PRO A 153 -0.87 -19.17 15.86
C PRO A 153 -1.30 -20.61 15.59
N GLU A 154 -2.27 -20.77 14.69
CA GLU A 154 -2.71 -22.09 14.24
C GLU A 154 -1.54 -22.84 13.58
N ARG A 155 -1.38 -24.11 13.92
CA ARG A 155 -0.38 -24.97 13.29
C ARG A 155 -0.85 -25.36 11.90
N ALA A 156 0.04 -25.26 10.91
CA ALA A 156 -0.23 -25.82 9.60
C ALA A 156 -0.46 -27.35 9.71
N SER A 157 -1.57 -27.85 9.17
CA SER A 157 -1.98 -29.26 9.29
C SER A 157 -2.19 -29.96 7.95
N GLY A 158 -2.09 -29.24 6.83
CA GLY A 158 -2.25 -29.85 5.50
C GLY A 158 -1.20 -30.92 5.17
N PRO A 159 -1.55 -31.92 4.34
CA PRO A 159 -0.73 -33.12 4.08
C PRO A 159 0.66 -32.84 3.47
N TRP A 160 0.83 -31.69 2.84
CA TRP A 160 2.08 -31.30 2.18
C TRP A 160 2.99 -30.40 3.05
N HIS A 161 2.55 -30.01 4.24
CA HIS A 161 3.35 -29.14 5.12
C HIS A 161 4.47 -29.90 5.84
N GLY A 162 4.30 -31.20 6.12
CA GLY A 162 5.31 -32.02 6.78
C GLY A 162 6.67 -32.01 6.08
N PRO A 163 6.74 -32.37 4.78
CA PRO A 163 7.98 -32.35 4.01
C PRO A 163 8.63 -30.96 3.90
N VAL A 164 7.81 -29.92 3.69
CA VAL A 164 8.31 -28.53 3.60
C VAL A 164 8.93 -28.08 4.92
N VAL A 165 8.31 -28.44 6.05
CA VAL A 165 8.85 -28.13 7.37
C VAL A 165 10.15 -28.86 7.64
N GLU A 166 10.28 -30.12 7.23
CA GLU A 166 11.53 -30.87 7.41
C GLU A 166 12.69 -30.20 6.67
N VAL A 167 12.48 -29.78 5.42
CA VAL A 167 13.47 -29.01 4.65
C VAL A 167 13.79 -27.67 5.33
N LEU A 168 12.79 -26.94 5.82
CA LEU A 168 13.00 -25.65 6.47
C LEU A 168 13.76 -25.77 7.81
N VAL A 169 13.51 -26.82 8.58
CA VAL A 169 14.25 -27.11 9.82
C VAL A 169 15.70 -27.45 9.50
N GLU A 170 15.94 -28.23 8.46
CA GLU A 170 17.29 -28.60 8.00
C GLU A 170 18.06 -27.38 7.49
N VAL A 171 17.45 -26.56 6.62
CA VAL A 171 18.03 -25.30 6.12
C VAL A 171 18.28 -24.31 7.24
N GLY A 172 17.41 -24.28 8.26
CA GLY A 172 17.56 -23.47 9.46
C GLY A 172 18.65 -23.94 10.42
N GLY A 173 19.35 -25.04 10.08
CA GLY A 173 20.41 -25.62 10.92
C GLY A 173 19.88 -26.11 12.28
N GLY A 174 18.62 -26.52 12.35
CA GLY A 174 17.98 -26.99 13.59
C GLY A 174 17.73 -25.91 14.66
N ARG A 175 17.93 -24.62 14.37
CA ARG A 175 17.68 -23.52 15.33
C ARG A 175 16.22 -23.35 15.74
N PHE A 176 15.30 -23.82 14.91
CA PHE A 176 13.85 -23.72 15.15
C PHE A 176 13.27 -25.11 15.27
N GLY A 177 12.42 -25.32 16.28
CA GLY A 177 11.70 -26.59 16.43
C GLY A 177 10.68 -26.78 15.30
N ARG A 178 10.37 -28.04 14.96
CA ARG A 178 9.33 -28.39 13.98
C ARG A 178 8.02 -27.64 14.24
N ASP A 179 7.64 -27.55 15.50
CA ASP A 179 6.44 -26.86 15.95
C ASP A 179 6.47 -25.35 15.71
N ASP A 180 7.63 -24.70 15.85
CA ASP A 180 7.78 -23.27 15.60
C ASP A 180 7.67 -22.98 14.11
N VAL A 181 8.27 -23.84 13.28
CA VAL A 181 8.19 -23.75 11.81
C VAL A 181 6.76 -23.97 11.34
N LEU A 182 6.04 -24.97 11.88
CA LEU A 182 4.63 -25.22 11.54
C LEU A 182 3.70 -24.05 11.89
N ARG A 183 4.03 -23.28 12.93
CA ARG A 183 3.28 -22.07 13.32
C ARG A 183 3.67 -20.84 12.50
N ALA A 184 4.92 -20.74 12.07
CA ALA A 184 5.39 -19.65 11.22
C ALA A 184 4.99 -19.84 9.74
N LEU A 185 4.67 -21.07 9.32
CA LEU A 185 4.43 -21.41 7.93
C LEU A 185 3.28 -20.63 7.26
N PRO A 186 2.08 -20.46 7.89
CA PRO A 186 1.01 -19.65 7.29
C PRO A 186 1.43 -18.18 7.06
N VAL A 187 2.22 -17.63 7.99
CA VAL A 187 2.76 -16.26 7.90
C VAL A 187 3.78 -16.14 6.76
N ALA A 188 4.67 -17.13 6.63
CA ALA A 188 5.64 -17.19 5.55
C ALA A 188 4.97 -17.32 4.16
N LEU A 189 3.92 -18.15 4.07
CA LEU A 189 3.12 -18.30 2.85
C LEU A 189 2.41 -17.00 2.46
N GLN A 190 1.86 -16.26 3.44
CA GLN A 190 1.27 -14.95 3.17
C GLN A 190 2.31 -13.94 2.66
N LEU A 191 3.51 -13.90 3.26
CA LEU A 191 4.61 -13.05 2.77
C LEU A 191 5.02 -13.40 1.34
N LEU A 192 5.08 -14.69 1.03
CA LEU A 192 5.34 -15.17 -0.33
C LEU A 192 4.25 -14.66 -1.29
N CYS A 193 2.98 -14.84 -0.95
CA CYS A 193 1.86 -14.32 -1.75
C CYS A 193 1.92 -12.80 -1.96
N LEU A 194 2.26 -12.04 -0.93
CA LEU A 194 2.44 -10.59 -1.03
C LEU A 194 3.60 -10.22 -1.96
N GLY A 195 4.73 -10.94 -1.86
CA GLY A 195 5.87 -10.76 -2.75
C GLY A 195 5.51 -11.04 -4.21
N LEU A 196 4.79 -12.14 -4.48
CA LEU A 196 4.32 -12.50 -5.82
C LEU A 196 3.31 -11.49 -6.36
N ALA A 197 2.39 -11.01 -5.53
CA ALA A 197 1.46 -9.92 -5.88
C ALA A 197 2.22 -8.63 -6.22
N ALA A 198 3.23 -8.27 -5.44
CA ALA A 198 4.05 -7.09 -5.70
C ALA A 198 4.81 -7.22 -7.03
N VAL A 199 5.40 -8.39 -7.30
CA VAL A 199 6.12 -8.67 -8.55
C VAL A 199 5.19 -8.64 -9.75
N THR A 200 3.99 -9.23 -9.65
CA THR A 200 3.01 -9.22 -10.75
C THR A 200 2.50 -7.81 -11.03
N LEU A 201 2.18 -7.03 -10.00
CA LEU A 201 1.78 -5.62 -10.12
C LEU A 201 2.89 -4.77 -10.75
N TRP A 202 4.14 -5.00 -10.34
CA TRP A 202 5.31 -4.36 -10.94
C TRP A 202 5.47 -4.74 -12.41
N ALA A 203 5.28 -6.01 -12.77
CA ALA A 203 5.40 -6.50 -14.14
C ALA A 203 4.38 -5.85 -15.08
N VAL A 204 3.15 -5.61 -14.61
CA VAL A 204 2.09 -4.93 -15.39
C VAL A 204 2.18 -3.40 -15.34
N ARG A 205 3.20 -2.83 -14.67
CA ARG A 205 3.35 -1.38 -14.46
C ARG A 205 2.12 -0.74 -13.80
N ALA A 206 1.53 -1.42 -12.82
CA ALA A 206 0.48 -0.83 -12.02
C ALA A 206 0.96 0.48 -11.40
N ASP A 207 0.06 1.46 -11.30
CA ASP A 207 0.35 2.70 -10.60
C ASP A 207 0.78 2.41 -9.15
N GLY A 208 1.72 3.19 -8.61
CA GLY A 208 2.26 2.96 -7.28
C GLY A 208 1.19 3.04 -6.18
N ARG A 209 0.16 3.89 -6.35
CA ARG A 209 -0.95 4.00 -5.40
C ARG A 209 -1.85 2.78 -5.47
N VAL A 210 -2.15 2.30 -6.68
CA VAL A 210 -2.92 1.07 -6.88
C VAL A 210 -2.18 -0.12 -6.27
N THR A 211 -0.88 -0.22 -6.52
CA THR A 211 -0.02 -1.28 -5.97
C THR A 211 -0.05 -1.26 -4.44
N ALA A 212 0.16 -0.10 -3.83
CA ALA A 212 0.13 0.03 -2.37
C ALA A 212 -1.24 -0.29 -1.78
N GLY A 213 -2.34 0.15 -2.42
CA GLY A 213 -3.70 -0.16 -1.98
C GLY A 213 -4.01 -1.65 -2.05
N VAL A 214 -3.68 -2.31 -3.17
CA VAL A 214 -3.86 -3.76 -3.35
C VAL A 214 -3.05 -4.56 -2.33
N LEU A 215 -1.76 -4.23 -2.17
CA LEU A 215 -0.92 -4.92 -1.19
C LEU A 215 -1.41 -4.70 0.24
N TRP A 216 -1.88 -3.50 0.59
CA TRP A 216 -2.42 -3.23 1.91
C TRP A 216 -3.70 -4.04 2.18
N VAL A 217 -4.61 -4.12 1.21
CA VAL A 217 -5.80 -4.98 1.31
C VAL A 217 -5.40 -6.45 1.48
N LEU A 218 -4.42 -6.94 0.71
CA LEU A 218 -3.91 -8.31 0.82
C LEU A 218 -3.25 -8.61 2.17
N VAL A 219 -2.61 -7.63 2.80
CA VAL A 219 -2.09 -7.77 4.17
C VAL A 219 -3.24 -8.00 5.15
N ILE A 220 -4.30 -7.20 5.07
CA ILE A 220 -5.45 -7.28 5.98
C ILE A 220 -6.25 -8.57 5.74
N THR A 221 -6.58 -8.88 4.48
CA THR A 221 -7.35 -10.08 4.13
C THR A 221 -6.54 -11.36 4.33
N GLY A 222 -5.24 -11.34 4.06
CA GLY A 222 -4.35 -12.46 4.31
C GLY A 222 -4.21 -12.80 5.79
N TRP A 223 -4.26 -11.79 6.67
CA TRP A 223 -4.31 -11.99 8.11
C TRP A 223 -5.65 -12.62 8.56
N ALA A 224 -6.78 -12.20 7.98
CA ALA A 224 -8.06 -12.85 8.24
C ALA A 224 -8.10 -14.30 7.68
N ALA A 225 -7.31 -14.58 6.65
CA ALA A 225 -7.22 -15.85 5.95
C ALA A 225 -6.15 -16.82 6.52
N GLN A 226 -5.68 -16.64 7.75
CA GLN A 226 -4.68 -17.57 8.33
C GLN A 226 -5.18 -19.02 8.42
N ARG A 227 -6.47 -19.22 8.74
CA ARG A 227 -7.12 -20.54 8.76
C ARG A 227 -7.05 -21.26 7.42
N PRO A 228 -7.55 -20.66 6.32
CA PRO A 228 -7.43 -21.30 5.01
C PRO A 228 -5.96 -21.46 4.60
N PHE A 229 -5.04 -20.58 4.99
CA PHE A 229 -3.60 -20.80 4.72
C PHE A 229 -3.01 -21.98 5.49
N ALA A 230 -3.41 -22.21 6.74
CA ALA A 230 -2.99 -23.38 7.53
C ALA A 230 -3.51 -24.71 6.95
N ALA A 231 -4.67 -24.66 6.28
CA ALA A 231 -5.31 -25.81 5.63
C ALA A 231 -4.94 -25.97 4.14
N ALA A 232 -4.49 -24.90 3.47
CA ALA A 232 -4.33 -24.87 2.03
C ALA A 232 -3.22 -25.85 1.56
N PRO A 233 -3.43 -26.54 0.43
CA PRO A 233 -2.42 -27.44 -0.11
C PRO A 233 -1.30 -26.64 -0.80
N VAL A 234 -0.05 -26.95 -0.44
CA VAL A 234 1.20 -26.39 -1.00
C VAL A 234 1.23 -26.23 -2.54
N PRO A 235 0.65 -27.13 -3.37
CA PRO A 235 0.59 -26.98 -4.82
C PRO A 235 -0.04 -25.68 -5.33
N VAL A 236 -0.99 -25.08 -4.60
CA VAL A 236 -1.63 -23.82 -5.00
C VAL A 236 -0.61 -22.68 -5.02
N PHE A 237 0.32 -22.68 -4.08
CA PHE A 237 1.38 -21.67 -4.00
C PHE A 237 2.44 -21.88 -5.07
N VAL A 238 2.76 -23.13 -5.42
CA VAL A 238 3.66 -23.45 -6.53
C VAL A 238 3.10 -22.93 -7.86
N GLY A 239 1.79 -23.11 -8.09
CA GLY A 239 1.11 -22.52 -9.25
C GLY A 239 1.24 -21.00 -9.29
N LEU A 240 1.05 -20.34 -8.14
CA LEU A 240 1.15 -18.89 -8.01
C LEU A 240 2.57 -18.37 -8.26
N VAL A 241 3.59 -19.09 -7.76
CA VAL A 241 5.01 -18.84 -8.07
C VAL A 241 5.27 -18.98 -9.56
N GLY A 242 4.75 -20.03 -10.20
CA GLY A 242 4.88 -20.26 -11.63
C GLY A 242 4.30 -19.13 -12.48
N VAL A 243 3.09 -18.66 -12.13
CA VAL A 243 2.44 -17.52 -12.82
C VAL A 243 3.26 -16.24 -12.68
N ALA A 244 3.73 -15.94 -11.47
CA ALA A 244 4.57 -14.76 -11.23
C ALA A 244 5.92 -14.85 -11.96
N GLY A 245 6.55 -16.03 -11.96
CA GLY A 245 7.80 -16.29 -12.69
C GLY A 245 7.63 -16.13 -14.19
N ALA A 246 6.54 -16.63 -14.77
CA ALA A 246 6.21 -16.44 -16.18
C ALA A 246 6.00 -14.96 -16.52
N ALA A 247 5.26 -14.21 -15.69
CA ALA A 247 5.07 -12.78 -15.86
C ALA A 247 6.40 -12.01 -15.81
N LEU A 248 7.30 -12.37 -14.89
CA LEU A 248 8.64 -11.79 -14.78
C LEU A 248 9.52 -12.13 -16.00
N ALA A 249 9.48 -13.37 -16.48
CA ALA A 249 10.23 -13.81 -17.64
C ALA A 249 9.81 -13.06 -18.92
N VAL A 250 8.49 -12.95 -19.17
CA VAL A 250 7.95 -12.15 -20.29
C VAL A 250 8.41 -10.69 -20.21
N ARG A 251 8.47 -10.15 -18.99
CA ARG A 251 8.87 -8.76 -18.74
C ARG A 251 10.36 -8.51 -18.97
N LEU A 252 11.22 -9.44 -18.54
CA LEU A 252 12.68 -9.30 -18.63
C LEU A 252 13.24 -9.73 -19.99
N ALA A 253 12.54 -10.58 -20.74
CA ALA A 253 12.92 -11.04 -22.08
C ALA A 253 13.38 -9.91 -23.04
N PRO A 254 12.67 -8.78 -23.19
CA PRO A 254 13.12 -7.69 -24.07
C PRO A 254 14.39 -6.98 -23.58
N LEU A 255 14.63 -6.91 -22.27
CA LEU A 255 15.84 -6.29 -21.71
C LEU A 255 17.07 -7.18 -21.94
N VAL A 256 16.92 -8.49 -21.72
CA VAL A 256 17.97 -9.47 -21.98
C VAL A 256 18.33 -9.56 -23.47
N ARG A 257 17.33 -9.47 -24.37
CA ARG A 257 17.57 -9.43 -25.82
C ARG A 257 18.36 -8.19 -26.26
N ARG A 258 18.09 -7.02 -25.67
CA ARG A 258 18.86 -5.79 -25.96
C ARG A 258 20.31 -5.89 -25.47
N TYR A 259 20.53 -6.49 -24.30
CA TYR A 259 21.88 -6.70 -23.78
C TYR A 259 22.70 -7.67 -24.65
N ARG A 260 22.06 -8.73 -25.15
CA ARG A 260 22.73 -9.75 -25.98
C ARG A 260 23.00 -9.32 -27.42
N GLY A 261 22.27 -8.33 -27.94
CA GLY A 261 22.42 -7.80 -29.30
C GLY A 261 23.40 -6.62 -29.42
N GLY A 262 23.87 -6.04 -28.31
CA GLY A 262 24.78 -4.89 -28.30
C GLY A 262 26.26 -5.23 -28.09
N SER A 263 26.61 -6.51 -28.04
CA SER A 263 27.97 -7.03 -27.79
C SER A 263 28.56 -7.76 -29.01
N GLY A 264 28.12 -7.40 -30.22
CA GLY A 264 28.62 -7.91 -31.49
C GLY A 264 29.18 -6.80 -32.36
#